data_AF-A0A2R4ZNV2-F1
#
_entry.id   AF-A0A2R4ZNV2-F1
#
_cell.length_a   1.000
_cell.length_b   1.000
_cell.length_c   1.000
_cell.angle_alpha   90.00
_cell.angle_beta   90.00
_cell.angle_gamma   90.00
#
_symmetry.space_group_name_H-M   'P 1'
#
loop_
_entity.id
_entity.type
_entity.pdbx_description
1 polymer ?
#
loop_
_entity_poly.entity_id
_entity_poly.type
_entity_poly.pdbx_seq_one_letter_code
_entity_poly.pdbx_strand_id
1 'polypeptide(L)'
;MREETIRLGLNLPLFVAALVSLGTGTLVGMLGIWGAAAWGRPVPEWEKVGHAHASWWAVLIMIASMVLPSLQLKPWAKKLIIAGTFAGPTLWVGVLASYYEIGGPKIWRFEAITAPGSYYEIPLLGLLAGIFEFLGLLALGAVALSASGVKIPIISSKEPPPRSKYEFISDIEVPRKIFLLPTVMVIISVIIGFAITTTFKITHSPISPAALVQLHDHIALIATSAVIALLTLRILGVGEKIFNLGYRLMQIALPLLLVGLLAFTFGGFHSIVWVAPAGIYYLLLLIALSACIGFFIARGRTDPTHTPLRTALAVCFVGLAILVPVGAYIALVWDTNPNITVTYKQPAGEPYPGPYPKQYMGTAPVVGTPRGLENAHLSPGSWFHVAITWLLILILVGNQLFTGLINKPGMIYLYAVTIPMAPLFNMLGRFLAWLGIPNGIGALWFAGHPLKGFNLISLFIVALIAIYILSKKHHSE
;
A
#
# COMPACT_ATOMS: atom_id res chain seq x y z
N MET A 1 -11.16 -7.44 -31.62
CA MET A 1 -10.03 -8.33 -31.12
C MET A 1 -9.44 -7.73 -29.84
N ARG A 2 -10.21 -7.83 -28.65
CA ARG A 2 -9.84 -7.36 -27.30
C ARG A 2 -8.35 -7.63 -27.01
N GLU A 3 -7.47 -6.62 -27.35
CA GLU A 3 -6.05 -6.76 -26.95
C GLU A 3 -5.90 -7.50 -25.61
N GLU A 4 -5.62 -8.83 -25.65
CA GLU A 4 -5.49 -9.82 -24.55
C GLU A 4 -4.36 -9.43 -23.60
N THR A 5 -3.60 -8.34 -23.93
CA THR A 5 -2.50 -7.95 -23.04
C THR A 5 -2.38 -6.43 -23.01
N ILE A 6 -1.67 -5.94 -21.95
CA ILE A 6 -1.42 -4.48 -21.82
C ILE A 6 0.09 -4.28 -21.60
N ARG A 7 0.56 -3.28 -22.41
CA ARG A 7 1.99 -2.96 -22.23
C ARG A 7 2.21 -2.09 -20.99
N LEU A 8 3.35 -2.50 -20.24
CA LEU A 8 3.65 -1.70 -19.03
C LEU A 8 4.55 -0.51 -19.36
N GLY A 9 4.45 0.49 -18.47
CA GLY A 9 5.28 1.72 -18.61
C GLY A 9 5.25 2.53 -17.32
N LEU A 10 5.65 3.79 -17.56
CA LEU A 10 5.61 4.66 -16.36
C LEU A 10 5.06 6.03 -16.76
N ASN A 11 3.94 6.33 -16.07
CA ASN A 11 3.44 7.72 -16.15
C ASN A 11 4.07 8.57 -15.03
N LEU A 12 4.91 9.60 -15.45
CA LEU A 12 5.76 10.33 -14.47
C LEU A 12 4.91 11.19 -13.55
N PRO A 13 3.87 11.82 -14.06
CA PRO A 13 3.04 12.62 -13.14
C PRO A 13 2.38 11.74 -12.07
N LEU A 14 1.87 10.62 -12.44
CA LEU A 14 1.26 9.75 -11.42
C LEU A 14 2.33 9.21 -10.46
N PHE A 15 3.52 8.89 -11.09
CA PHE A 15 4.61 8.45 -10.20
C PHE A 15 4.95 9.54 -9.17
N VAL A 16 4.93 10.81 -9.53
CA VAL A 16 5.17 11.91 -8.58
C VAL A 16 4.04 11.96 -7.56
N ALA A 17 2.84 11.76 -8.07
CA ALA A 17 1.71 11.76 -7.12
C ALA A 17 1.89 10.65 -6.06
N ALA A 18 2.36 9.52 -6.50
CA ALA A 18 2.58 8.44 -5.53
C ALA A 18 3.64 8.85 -4.50
N LEU A 19 4.73 9.54 -4.94
CA LEU A 19 5.78 9.97 -3.99
C LEU A 19 5.25 11.03 -3.02
N VAL A 20 4.36 11.88 -3.52
CA VAL A 20 3.78 12.90 -2.62
C VAL A 20 2.88 12.20 -1.59
N SER A 21 2.08 11.27 -2.10
CA SER A 21 1.23 10.53 -1.14
C SER A 21 2.07 9.83 -0.06
N LEU A 22 3.06 9.18 -0.48
CA LEU A 22 3.94 8.51 0.51
C LEU A 22 4.67 9.52 1.40
N GLY A 23 5.19 10.64 0.76
CA GLY A 23 5.85 11.71 1.58
C GLY A 23 4.90 12.25 2.64
N THR A 24 3.63 12.43 2.25
CA THR A 24 2.67 12.98 3.24
C THR A 24 2.48 11.98 4.39
N GLY A 25 2.40 10.72 4.06
CA GLY A 25 2.27 9.68 5.11
C GLY A 25 3.52 9.58 6.00
N THR A 26 4.70 9.54 5.33
CA THR A 26 5.97 9.44 6.09
C THR A 26 6.19 10.67 6.98
N LEU A 27 5.85 11.85 6.46
CA LEU A 27 6.03 13.08 7.28
C LEU A 27 5.10 13.04 8.50
N VAL A 28 3.85 12.58 8.25
CA VAL A 28 2.92 12.44 9.41
C VAL A 28 3.51 11.43 10.40
N GLY A 29 4.09 10.35 9.87
CA GLY A 29 4.65 9.29 10.72
C GLY A 29 5.90 9.76 11.46
N MET A 30 6.83 10.46 10.66
CA MET A 30 8.12 10.90 11.25
C MET A 30 7.92 12.06 12.22
N LEU A 31 7.13 13.05 11.85
CA LEU A 31 7.00 14.27 12.69
C LEU A 31 5.96 14.06 13.78
N GLY A 32 4.96 13.32 13.44
CA GLY A 32 3.84 13.16 14.39
C GLY A 32 4.12 12.07 15.44
N ILE A 33 4.54 10.90 14.96
CA ILE A 33 4.77 9.76 15.88
C ILE A 33 6.07 9.97 16.66
N TRP A 34 7.07 10.65 15.93
CA TRP A 34 8.37 10.93 16.60
C TRP A 34 8.22 12.04 17.64
N GLY A 35 7.55 13.01 17.12
CA GLY A 35 7.34 14.16 18.04
C GLY A 35 6.57 13.73 19.30
N ALA A 36 5.56 12.92 19.06
CA ALA A 36 4.73 12.48 20.21
C ALA A 36 5.50 11.52 21.12
N ALA A 37 6.28 10.67 20.49
CA ALA A 37 7.12 9.72 21.29
C ALA A 37 8.22 10.48 22.05
N ALA A 38 8.88 11.46 21.41
CA ALA A 38 9.96 12.25 22.07
C ALA A 38 9.40 13.07 23.24
N TRP A 39 8.12 13.34 23.16
CA TRP A 39 7.53 14.20 24.23
C TRP A 39 6.77 13.34 25.23
N GLY A 40 6.92 12.00 25.10
CA GLY A 40 6.24 11.08 26.04
C GLY A 40 4.71 11.15 25.94
N ARG A 41 4.22 11.63 24.72
CA ARG A 41 2.77 11.76 24.55
C ARG A 41 2.25 10.64 23.65
N PRO A 42 0.95 10.34 23.95
CA PRO A 42 0.37 9.33 23.06
C PRO A 42 0.25 9.84 21.62
N VAL A 43 0.56 8.90 20.69
CA VAL A 43 0.45 9.27 19.27
C VAL A 43 -1.04 9.30 18.88
N PRO A 44 -1.45 10.46 18.29
CA PRO A 44 -2.86 10.53 17.86
C PRO A 44 -3.19 9.48 16.79
N GLU A 45 -4.40 8.89 16.90
CA GLU A 45 -4.87 7.81 16.00
C GLU A 45 -4.84 8.25 14.54
N TRP A 46 -5.11 9.50 14.23
CA TRP A 46 -5.12 9.91 12.81
C TRP A 46 -3.70 9.88 12.22
N GLU A 47 -2.71 10.16 13.10
CA GLU A 47 -1.32 10.08 12.61
C GLU A 47 -0.93 8.63 12.29
N LYS A 48 -1.49 7.65 13.05
CA LYS A 48 -1.23 6.22 12.77
C LYS A 48 -1.98 5.76 11.51
N VAL A 49 -3.21 6.19 11.42
CA VAL A 49 -4.05 5.78 10.28
C VAL A 49 -3.60 6.53 9.01
N GLY A 50 -3.32 7.77 9.21
CA GLY A 50 -2.85 8.59 8.07
C GLY A 50 -1.57 8.07 7.44
N HIS A 51 -0.62 7.69 8.32
CA HIS A 51 0.66 7.16 7.82
C HIS A 51 0.46 5.84 7.06
N ALA A 52 -0.35 4.97 7.53
CA ALA A 52 -0.54 3.64 6.92
C ALA A 52 -1.42 3.76 5.66
N HIS A 53 -2.39 4.44 5.76
CA HIS A 53 -3.31 4.60 4.63
C HIS A 53 -2.66 5.33 3.45
N ALA A 54 -1.84 6.32 3.71
CA ALA A 54 -1.16 7.05 2.62
C ALA A 54 -0.16 6.14 1.90
N SER A 55 0.47 5.23 2.63
CA SER A 55 1.42 4.31 1.98
C SER A 55 0.71 3.35 1.01
N TRP A 56 -0.49 2.96 1.34
CA TRP A 56 -1.19 2.04 0.42
C TRP A 56 -1.77 2.80 -0.78
N TRP A 57 -2.11 4.03 -0.55
CA TRP A 57 -2.46 4.84 -1.74
C TRP A 57 -1.28 4.92 -2.72
N ALA A 58 -0.16 5.01 -2.11
CA ALA A 58 1.01 5.16 -2.99
C ALA A 58 1.22 3.88 -3.83
N VAL A 59 0.99 2.76 -3.20
CA VAL A 59 1.20 1.50 -3.96
C VAL A 59 0.17 1.42 -5.11
N LEU A 60 -1.07 1.73 -4.82
CA LEU A 60 -2.09 1.67 -5.88
C LEU A 60 -1.80 2.69 -7.00
N ILE A 61 -1.34 3.86 -6.56
CA ILE A 61 -1.02 4.90 -7.58
C ILE A 61 0.18 4.46 -8.43
N MET A 62 1.15 3.77 -7.78
CA MET A 62 2.34 3.32 -8.55
C MET A 62 1.93 2.23 -9.56
N ILE A 63 1.04 1.31 -9.11
CA ILE A 63 0.58 0.30 -10.07
C ILE A 63 -0.17 0.98 -11.21
N ALA A 64 -1.01 1.92 -10.83
CA ALA A 64 -1.73 2.67 -11.88
C ALA A 64 -0.76 3.39 -12.82
N SER A 65 0.31 3.87 -12.26
CA SER A 65 1.27 4.60 -13.12
C SER A 65 1.91 3.66 -14.14
N MET A 66 2.02 2.36 -13.84
CA MET A 66 2.66 1.40 -14.75
C MET A 66 1.72 1.06 -15.92
N VAL A 67 0.43 1.22 -15.72
CA VAL A 67 -0.45 0.68 -16.79
C VAL A 67 -1.08 1.84 -17.56
N LEU A 68 -1.07 3.04 -16.98
CA LEU A 68 -1.83 4.16 -17.57
C LEU A 68 -1.31 4.52 -18.96
N PRO A 69 -0.01 4.37 -19.19
CA PRO A 69 0.50 4.80 -20.50
C PRO A 69 -0.13 3.99 -21.64
N SER A 70 -0.59 2.79 -21.35
CA SER A 70 -1.02 1.92 -22.47
C SER A 70 -2.55 1.83 -22.53
N LEU A 71 -3.21 2.68 -21.67
CA LEU A 71 -4.69 2.61 -21.67
C LEU A 71 -5.25 3.56 -22.74
N GLN A 72 -6.29 3.03 -23.37
CA GLN A 72 -6.92 3.88 -24.41
C GLN A 72 -7.99 4.78 -23.79
N LEU A 73 -7.44 5.85 -23.11
CA LEU A 73 -8.38 6.79 -22.47
C LEU A 73 -8.34 8.14 -23.22
N LYS A 74 -9.53 8.83 -23.20
CA LYS A 74 -9.52 10.22 -23.70
C LYS A 74 -8.53 11.09 -22.91
N PRO A 75 -7.90 12.07 -23.57
CA PRO A 75 -6.88 12.91 -22.93
C PRO A 75 -7.42 13.61 -21.67
N TRP A 76 -8.64 14.16 -21.77
CA TRP A 76 -9.18 14.84 -20.57
C TRP A 76 -9.34 13.86 -19.41
N ALA A 77 -9.72 12.62 -19.76
CA ALA A 77 -9.90 11.61 -18.67
C ALA A 77 -8.57 11.31 -17.99
N LYS A 78 -7.55 11.19 -18.77
CA LYS A 78 -6.21 10.95 -18.17
C LYS A 78 -5.82 12.10 -17.24
N LYS A 79 -6.09 13.31 -17.70
CA LYS A 79 -5.76 14.47 -16.84
C LYS A 79 -6.57 14.45 -15.55
N LEU A 80 -7.81 14.06 -15.70
CA LEU A 80 -8.66 14.03 -14.49
C LEU A 80 -8.18 12.94 -13.52
N ILE A 81 -7.84 11.77 -14.08
CA ILE A 81 -7.30 10.70 -13.23
C ILE A 81 -6.03 11.17 -12.50
N ILE A 82 -5.21 11.88 -13.24
CA ILE A 82 -3.97 12.36 -12.60
C ILE A 82 -4.31 13.39 -11.53
N ALA A 83 -5.27 14.29 -11.86
CA ALA A 83 -5.63 15.33 -10.87
C ALA A 83 -6.31 14.68 -9.64
N GLY A 84 -7.21 13.75 -9.92
CA GLY A 84 -7.94 13.11 -8.81
C GLY A 84 -6.98 12.33 -7.89
N THR A 85 -5.94 11.70 -8.48
CA THR A 85 -5.00 10.89 -7.67
C THR A 85 -4.04 11.80 -6.89
N PHE A 86 -3.85 13.05 -7.40
CA PHE A 86 -3.02 14.01 -6.65
C PHE A 86 -3.82 14.63 -5.50
N ALA A 87 -5.05 15.03 -5.81
CA ALA A 87 -5.85 15.79 -4.83
C ALA A 87 -6.41 14.85 -3.77
N GLY A 88 -6.69 13.67 -4.17
CA GLY A 88 -7.41 12.75 -3.25
C GLY A 88 -6.63 12.51 -1.96
N PRO A 89 -5.40 11.90 -2.09
CA PRO A 89 -4.68 11.52 -0.86
C PRO A 89 -4.19 12.76 -0.10
N THR A 90 -3.71 13.83 -0.81
CA THR A 90 -3.17 15.01 -0.11
C THR A 90 -4.27 15.77 0.63
N LEU A 91 -5.37 16.02 -0.04
CA LEU A 91 -6.46 16.78 0.62
C LEU A 91 -7.15 15.92 1.69
N TRP A 92 -7.13 14.59 1.38
CA TRP A 92 -7.70 13.68 2.41
C TRP A 92 -6.90 13.77 3.72
N VAL A 93 -5.55 13.69 3.64
CA VAL A 93 -4.73 13.71 4.88
C VAL A 93 -4.84 15.09 5.54
N GLY A 94 -4.84 16.15 4.69
CA GLY A 94 -5.01 17.51 5.26
C GLY A 94 -6.33 17.65 6.03
N VAL A 95 -7.38 17.10 5.45
CA VAL A 95 -8.70 17.23 6.10
C VAL A 95 -8.75 16.35 7.35
N LEU A 96 -8.09 15.15 7.25
CA LEU A 96 -8.03 14.27 8.42
C LEU A 96 -7.24 14.92 9.56
N ALA A 97 -6.10 15.53 9.20
CA ALA A 97 -5.29 16.22 10.22
C ALA A 97 -6.10 17.35 10.88
N SER A 98 -6.87 18.03 10.15
CA SER A 98 -7.66 19.16 10.70
C SER A 98 -8.83 18.65 11.55
N TYR A 99 -9.22 17.43 11.15
CA TYR A 99 -10.35 16.82 11.87
C TYR A 99 -9.90 16.27 13.22
N TYR A 100 -8.67 15.73 13.49
CA TYR A 100 -8.27 14.95 14.69
C TYR A 100 -7.38 15.80 15.59
N GLU A 101 -6.84 17.00 15.27
CA GLU A 101 -6.01 17.77 16.22
C GLU A 101 -6.91 18.50 17.24
N ILE A 102 -7.19 17.83 18.44
CA ILE A 102 -7.74 18.35 19.70
C ILE A 102 -7.08 19.69 20.06
N GLY A 103 -7.16 20.69 19.15
CA GLY A 103 -6.75 22.10 19.36
C GLY A 103 -6.84 22.89 18.06
N GLY A 104 -7.41 22.34 16.97
CA GLY A 104 -7.54 23.10 15.70
C GLY A 104 -8.17 24.48 15.94
N PRO A 105 -7.80 25.54 15.06
CA PRO A 105 -8.22 26.94 15.26
C PRO A 105 -9.62 27.01 15.91
N LYS A 106 -9.75 27.50 17.18
CA LYS A 106 -10.96 27.83 17.98
C LYS A 106 -12.17 28.10 17.08
N ILE A 107 -11.90 28.28 15.71
CA ILE A 107 -13.05 28.65 14.86
C ILE A 107 -13.83 27.38 14.47
N TRP A 108 -13.26 26.14 14.85
CA TRP A 108 -13.97 24.95 14.34
C TRP A 108 -14.46 24.10 15.52
N ARG A 109 -14.50 24.77 16.76
CA ARG A 109 -14.90 24.07 18.01
C ARG A 109 -16.26 24.63 18.47
N PHE A 110 -17.26 23.74 18.41
CA PHE A 110 -18.53 24.21 19.01
C PHE A 110 -18.77 23.50 20.34
N GLU A 111 -18.99 24.29 21.40
CA GLU A 111 -19.29 23.73 22.74
C GLU A 111 -20.67 23.05 22.74
N ALA A 112 -20.56 21.72 22.90
CA ALA A 112 -21.81 20.93 23.04
C ALA A 112 -22.79 21.60 24.01
N ILE A 113 -23.98 21.92 23.45
CA ILE A 113 -25.07 22.59 24.23
C ILE A 113 -25.48 21.70 25.40
N THR A 114 -25.11 20.40 25.40
CA THR A 114 -25.64 19.48 26.45
C THR A 114 -24.51 19.00 27.35
N ALA A 115 -23.25 19.47 27.09
CA ALA A 115 -22.14 19.05 27.99
C ALA A 115 -21.04 20.11 27.94
N PRO A 116 -21.12 21.18 28.78
CA PRO A 116 -20.15 22.28 28.86
C PRO A 116 -18.73 21.77 29.19
N GLY A 117 -17.77 21.85 28.22
CA GLY A 117 -16.36 21.40 28.34
C GLY A 117 -16.03 20.34 27.28
N SER A 118 -17.18 19.87 26.43
CA SER A 118 -17.01 18.88 25.35
C SER A 118 -17.25 19.56 23.99
N TYR A 119 -16.24 19.57 23.11
CA TYR A 119 -16.27 20.23 21.79
C TYR A 119 -16.62 19.21 20.71
N TYR A 120 -17.85 19.54 19.98
CA TYR A 120 -18.18 18.73 18.79
C TYR A 120 -17.52 19.33 17.53
N GLU A 121 -16.89 18.44 16.86
CA GLU A 121 -16.22 18.60 15.55
C GLU A 121 -17.22 19.03 14.47
N ILE A 122 -16.90 19.87 13.43
CA ILE A 122 -17.73 20.19 12.24
C ILE A 122 -17.96 18.91 11.42
N PRO A 123 -18.97 18.21 11.47
CA PRO A 123 -19.40 17.06 10.65
C PRO A 123 -19.03 17.26 9.17
N LEU A 124 -18.72 18.43 8.71
CA LEU A 124 -18.46 18.75 7.30
C LEU A 124 -17.04 18.31 6.89
N LEU A 125 -16.04 18.38 7.79
CA LEU A 125 -14.65 18.03 7.44
C LEU A 125 -14.49 16.52 7.29
N GLY A 126 -15.17 15.76 8.12
CA GLY A 126 -15.22 14.29 7.92
C GLY A 126 -15.91 13.93 6.60
N LEU A 127 -16.98 14.59 6.22
CA LEU A 127 -17.65 14.36 4.93
C LEU A 127 -16.77 14.78 3.75
N LEU A 128 -16.09 15.85 3.94
CA LEU A 128 -15.17 16.30 2.87
C LEU A 128 -14.01 15.31 2.70
N ALA A 129 -13.47 14.80 3.88
CA ALA A 129 -12.40 13.78 3.77
C ALA A 129 -12.92 12.53 3.05
N GLY A 130 -14.18 12.19 3.28
CA GLY A 130 -14.81 11.05 2.58
C GLY A 130 -14.93 11.30 1.08
N ILE A 131 -15.22 12.46 0.71
CA ILE A 131 -15.39 12.80 -0.72
C ILE A 131 -14.03 12.68 -1.44
N PHE A 132 -13.01 13.20 -0.82
CA PHE A 132 -11.70 13.13 -1.50
C PHE A 132 -11.20 11.68 -1.60
N GLU A 133 -11.49 10.97 -0.54
CA GLU A 133 -11.12 9.54 -0.62
C GLU A 133 -11.90 8.84 -1.74
N PHE A 134 -13.10 9.17 -1.85
CA PHE A 134 -13.94 8.53 -2.89
C PHE A 134 -13.44 8.94 -4.30
N LEU A 135 -13.12 10.19 -4.44
CA LEU A 135 -12.65 10.64 -5.76
C LEU A 135 -11.35 9.94 -6.15
N GLY A 136 -10.41 9.88 -5.23
CA GLY A 136 -9.14 9.19 -5.54
C GLY A 136 -9.37 7.71 -5.88
N LEU A 137 -10.24 7.06 -5.14
CA LEU A 137 -10.42 5.61 -5.38
C LEU A 137 -11.20 5.38 -6.68
N LEU A 138 -12.08 6.32 -6.92
CA LEU A 138 -12.77 6.22 -8.22
C LEU A 138 -11.80 6.35 -9.38
N ALA A 139 -10.93 7.31 -9.31
CA ALA A 139 -9.91 7.46 -10.36
C ALA A 139 -9.06 6.19 -10.51
N LEU A 140 -8.60 5.66 -9.42
CA LEU A 140 -7.74 4.46 -9.48
C LEU A 140 -8.55 3.24 -9.93
N GLY A 141 -9.86 3.22 -9.49
CA GLY A 141 -10.73 2.13 -9.94
C GLY A 141 -10.94 2.17 -11.46
N ALA A 142 -11.14 3.35 -11.97
CA ALA A 142 -11.30 3.48 -13.43
C ALA A 142 -10.06 2.97 -14.18
N VAL A 143 -8.90 3.32 -13.65
CA VAL A 143 -7.67 2.85 -14.32
C VAL A 143 -7.59 1.31 -14.25
N ALA A 144 -7.87 0.77 -13.08
CA ALA A 144 -7.75 -0.69 -12.90
C ALA A 144 -8.77 -1.41 -13.79
N LEU A 145 -10.00 -0.89 -13.86
CA LEU A 145 -11.01 -1.55 -14.71
C LEU A 145 -10.62 -1.45 -16.18
N SER A 146 -10.18 -0.29 -16.53
CA SER A 146 -9.72 -0.15 -17.93
C SER A 146 -8.54 -1.09 -18.22
N ALA A 147 -7.65 -1.20 -17.23
CA ALA A 147 -6.49 -2.11 -17.43
C ALA A 147 -6.95 -3.55 -17.59
N SER A 148 -8.10 -3.87 -17.05
CA SER A 148 -8.62 -5.25 -17.13
C SER A 148 -9.38 -5.49 -18.45
N GLY A 149 -9.53 -4.42 -19.21
CA GLY A 149 -10.16 -4.62 -20.54
C GLY A 149 -11.61 -4.13 -20.52
N VAL A 150 -12.01 -3.59 -19.33
CA VAL A 150 -13.39 -3.05 -19.29
C VAL A 150 -13.43 -1.66 -19.97
N LYS A 151 -14.36 -1.63 -20.98
CA LYS A 151 -14.49 -0.33 -21.69
C LYS A 151 -15.54 0.55 -20.99
N ILE A 152 -14.99 1.70 -20.48
CA ILE A 152 -15.92 2.70 -19.88
C ILE A 152 -16.23 3.78 -20.92
N PRO A 153 -17.52 3.73 -21.52
CA PRO A 153 -17.89 4.54 -22.69
C PRO A 153 -17.56 6.02 -22.48
N ILE A 154 -17.66 6.48 -21.32
CA ILE A 154 -17.54 7.95 -21.15
C ILE A 154 -16.06 8.35 -21.17
N ILE A 155 -15.14 7.42 -20.79
CA ILE A 155 -13.74 7.89 -20.65
C ILE A 155 -12.85 7.15 -21.65
N SER A 156 -13.42 6.12 -22.36
CA SER A 156 -12.58 5.31 -23.26
C SER A 156 -12.54 5.96 -24.65
N SER A 157 -11.38 5.76 -25.30
CA SER A 157 -11.21 6.32 -26.65
C SER A 157 -11.14 5.18 -27.66
N LYS A 158 -11.74 5.44 -28.86
CA LYS A 158 -11.74 4.45 -29.96
C LYS A 158 -10.43 4.50 -30.75
N GLU A 159 -9.71 5.62 -30.57
CA GLU A 159 -8.39 5.77 -31.23
C GLU A 159 -7.25 5.66 -30.21
N PRO A 160 -6.14 5.06 -30.71
CA PRO A 160 -5.02 5.03 -29.77
C PRO A 160 -4.63 6.44 -29.29
N PRO A 161 -4.68 6.62 -27.96
CA PRO A 161 -4.42 7.98 -27.45
C PRO A 161 -3.03 8.49 -27.84
N PRO A 162 -3.04 9.84 -28.13
CA PRO A 162 -1.69 10.40 -28.35
C PRO A 162 -0.81 10.27 -27.09
N ARG A 163 0.30 9.69 -27.33
CA ARG A 163 1.24 9.46 -26.21
C ARG A 163 1.69 10.79 -25.60
N SER A 164 1.41 10.79 -24.16
CA SER A 164 1.98 11.96 -23.45
C SER A 164 3.51 11.92 -23.45
N LYS A 165 4.13 13.04 -23.61
CA LYS A 165 5.62 13.12 -23.61
C LYS A 165 6.18 12.75 -22.23
N TYR A 166 5.32 12.70 -21.23
CA TYR A 166 5.83 12.39 -19.88
C TYR A 166 5.64 10.91 -19.57
N GLU A 167 5.54 10.11 -20.63
CA GLU A 167 5.31 8.66 -20.39
C GLU A 167 6.47 7.85 -20.99
N PHE A 168 6.85 6.75 -20.18
CA PHE A 168 7.85 5.79 -20.69
C PHE A 168 7.14 4.45 -20.96
N ILE A 169 7.58 3.87 -22.11
CA ILE A 169 6.96 2.56 -22.40
C ILE A 169 8.06 1.48 -22.38
N SER A 170 7.60 0.40 -21.73
CA SER A 170 8.54 -0.76 -21.71
C SER A 170 8.07 -1.83 -22.71
N ASP A 171 8.99 -2.80 -22.98
CA ASP A 171 8.62 -3.88 -23.93
C ASP A 171 7.91 -5.01 -23.20
N ILE A 172 7.56 -4.81 -22.05
CA ILE A 172 6.96 -5.92 -21.25
C ILE A 172 5.44 -5.79 -21.35
N GLU A 173 4.83 -6.96 -21.60
CA GLU A 173 3.37 -7.02 -21.68
C GLU A 173 2.82 -7.97 -20.62
N VAL A 174 1.59 -7.58 -20.21
CA VAL A 174 0.97 -8.42 -19.16
C VAL A 174 -0.48 -8.67 -19.56
N PRO A 175 -0.89 -9.94 -19.25
CA PRO A 175 -2.31 -10.24 -19.53
C PRO A 175 -3.25 -9.34 -18.70
N ARG A 176 -4.25 -8.82 -19.42
CA ARG A 176 -5.17 -7.86 -18.78
C ARG A 176 -6.02 -8.56 -17.72
N LYS A 177 -6.25 -9.86 -17.86
CA LYS A 177 -7.15 -10.59 -16.94
C LYS A 177 -6.60 -10.62 -15.52
N ILE A 178 -5.32 -10.27 -15.34
CA ILE A 178 -4.77 -10.37 -13.97
C ILE A 178 -5.27 -9.20 -13.12
N PHE A 179 -5.99 -8.21 -13.78
CA PHE A 179 -6.37 -7.01 -13.00
C PHE A 179 -7.85 -7.12 -12.60
N LEU A 180 -8.64 -7.95 -13.19
CA LEU A 180 -10.10 -7.87 -12.97
C LEU A 180 -10.44 -8.36 -11.55
N LEU A 181 -10.09 -9.59 -11.26
CA LEU A 181 -10.51 -10.14 -9.96
C LEU A 181 -9.97 -9.29 -8.80
N PRO A 182 -8.72 -8.91 -8.78
CA PRO A 182 -8.24 -8.05 -7.68
C PRO A 182 -9.00 -6.73 -7.62
N THR A 183 -9.28 -6.18 -8.80
CA THR A 183 -10.05 -4.92 -8.80
C THR A 183 -11.42 -5.12 -8.14
N VAL A 184 -12.05 -6.17 -8.49
CA VAL A 184 -13.37 -6.43 -7.88
C VAL A 184 -13.23 -6.60 -6.36
N MET A 185 -12.24 -7.36 -5.93
CA MET A 185 -12.03 -7.55 -4.48
C MET A 185 -11.78 -6.22 -3.76
N VAL A 186 -10.98 -5.36 -4.39
CA VAL A 186 -10.67 -4.07 -3.74
C VAL A 186 -11.94 -3.22 -3.69
N ILE A 187 -12.71 -3.26 -4.76
CA ILE A 187 -13.95 -2.45 -4.76
C ILE A 187 -14.87 -2.94 -3.64
N ILE A 188 -15.03 -4.28 -3.53
CA ILE A 188 -15.85 -4.83 -2.43
C ILE A 188 -15.30 -4.34 -1.08
N SER A 189 -14.04 -4.41 -0.92
CA SER A 189 -13.41 -3.98 0.34
C SER A 189 -13.67 -2.49 0.61
N VAL A 190 -13.58 -1.65 -0.42
CA VAL A 190 -13.78 -0.19 -0.26
C VAL A 190 -15.24 0.08 0.11
N ILE A 191 -16.15 -0.63 -0.53
CA ILE A 191 -17.57 -0.43 -0.19
C ILE A 191 -17.81 -0.79 1.27
N ILE A 192 -17.27 -1.90 1.69
CA ILE A 192 -17.40 -2.30 3.11
C ILE A 192 -16.79 -1.24 4.02
N GLY A 193 -15.59 -0.74 3.61
CA GLY A 193 -14.93 0.32 4.43
C GLY A 193 -15.84 1.54 4.59
N PHE A 194 -16.50 1.97 3.47
CA PHE A 194 -17.35 3.16 3.56
C PHE A 194 -18.59 2.85 4.42
N ALA A 195 -19.12 1.67 4.27
CA ALA A 195 -20.28 1.29 5.10
C ALA A 195 -19.93 1.31 6.59
N ILE A 196 -18.72 0.78 6.89
CA ILE A 196 -18.29 0.75 8.30
C ILE A 196 -18.12 2.18 8.83
N THR A 197 -17.49 2.94 8.02
CA THR A 197 -17.22 4.32 8.48
C THR A 197 -18.55 5.09 8.65
N THR A 198 -19.44 4.91 7.73
CA THR A 198 -20.72 5.63 7.82
C THR A 198 -21.50 5.18 9.05
N THR A 199 -21.58 3.91 9.26
CA THR A 199 -22.29 3.39 10.45
C THR A 199 -21.66 3.92 11.74
N PHE A 200 -20.37 3.80 11.75
CA PHE A 200 -19.67 4.34 12.94
C PHE A 200 -20.02 5.82 13.15
N LYS A 201 -20.11 6.53 12.12
CA LYS A 201 -20.34 7.99 12.27
C LYS A 201 -21.80 8.26 12.66
N ILE A 202 -22.69 7.45 12.11
CA ILE A 202 -24.12 7.71 12.39
C ILE A 202 -24.45 7.24 13.81
N THR A 203 -23.82 6.15 14.24
CA THR A 203 -24.29 5.52 15.50
C THR A 203 -23.36 5.92 16.65
N HIS A 204 -22.19 6.47 16.38
CA HIS A 204 -21.16 6.79 17.37
C HIS A 204 -20.87 5.60 18.29
N SER A 205 -21.11 4.39 17.76
CA SER A 205 -20.80 3.18 18.55
C SER A 205 -19.66 2.39 17.86
N PRO A 206 -18.85 1.73 18.79
CA PRO A 206 -17.79 0.92 18.18
C PRO A 206 -18.35 -0.12 17.19
N ILE A 207 -17.45 -0.30 16.13
CA ILE A 207 -17.86 -1.29 15.10
C ILE A 207 -17.84 -2.70 15.71
N SER A 208 -18.95 -3.39 15.61
CA SER A 208 -19.07 -4.80 16.03
C SER A 208 -19.78 -5.61 14.93
N PRO A 209 -19.10 -6.75 14.57
CA PRO A 209 -17.89 -7.33 15.18
C PRO A 209 -16.61 -6.66 14.66
N ALA A 210 -15.57 -6.54 15.50
CA ALA A 210 -14.27 -5.93 15.14
C ALA A 210 -13.72 -6.56 13.84
N ALA A 211 -14.15 -7.77 13.54
CA ALA A 211 -13.63 -8.51 12.37
C ALA A 211 -14.10 -7.84 11.07
N LEU A 212 -15.09 -6.96 11.16
CA LEU A 212 -15.53 -6.22 9.95
C LEU A 212 -14.38 -5.38 9.38
N VAL A 213 -13.53 -4.95 10.18
CA VAL A 213 -12.36 -4.18 9.72
C VAL A 213 -11.41 -5.09 8.94
N GLN A 214 -11.37 -6.33 9.29
CA GLN A 214 -10.51 -7.30 8.56
C GLN A 214 -11.08 -7.60 7.17
N LEU A 215 -12.39 -7.56 7.09
CA LEU A 215 -13.03 -7.76 5.78
C LEU A 215 -12.68 -6.63 4.81
N HIS A 216 -12.56 -5.45 5.35
CA HIS A 216 -12.14 -4.33 4.49
C HIS A 216 -10.64 -4.38 4.19
N ASP A 217 -9.80 -4.58 5.15
CA ASP A 217 -8.34 -4.33 4.98
C ASP A 217 -7.66 -5.57 4.37
N HIS A 218 -7.95 -6.79 4.80
CA HIS A 218 -7.21 -7.99 4.35
C HIS A 218 -7.55 -8.32 2.89
N ILE A 219 -8.82 -8.06 2.52
CA ILE A 219 -9.17 -8.38 1.12
C ILE A 219 -8.44 -7.43 0.17
N ALA A 220 -8.47 -6.17 0.53
CA ALA A 220 -7.83 -5.19 -0.39
C ALA A 220 -6.31 -5.40 -0.44
N LEU A 221 -5.73 -5.71 0.69
CA LEU A 221 -4.25 -5.81 0.72
C LEU A 221 -3.77 -7.08 0.03
N ILE A 222 -4.46 -8.15 0.25
CA ILE A 222 -4.00 -9.42 -0.36
C ILE A 222 -4.28 -9.38 -1.87
N ALA A 223 -5.38 -8.77 -2.23
CA ALA A 223 -5.64 -8.61 -3.68
C ALA A 223 -4.55 -7.77 -4.35
N THR A 224 -4.23 -6.68 -3.72
CA THR A 224 -3.18 -5.82 -4.30
C THR A 224 -1.83 -6.55 -4.32
N SER A 225 -1.54 -7.28 -3.27
CA SER A 225 -0.27 -8.03 -3.21
C SER A 225 -0.22 -9.10 -4.31
N ALA A 226 -1.34 -9.70 -4.57
CA ALA A 226 -1.36 -10.73 -5.63
C ALA A 226 -1.01 -10.12 -6.99
N VAL A 227 -1.55 -8.90 -7.19
CA VAL A 227 -1.24 -8.24 -8.47
C VAL A 227 0.26 -7.91 -8.53
N ILE A 228 0.80 -7.49 -7.43
CA ILE A 228 2.24 -7.15 -7.41
C ILE A 228 3.06 -8.42 -7.70
N ALA A 229 2.67 -9.53 -7.13
CA ALA A 229 3.42 -10.79 -7.35
C ALA A 229 3.35 -11.19 -8.84
N LEU A 230 2.17 -11.06 -9.42
CA LEU A 230 2.06 -11.45 -10.84
C LEU A 230 2.82 -10.47 -11.74
N LEU A 231 2.72 -9.19 -11.37
CA LEU A 231 3.56 -8.22 -12.12
C LEU A 231 5.05 -8.57 -12.00
N THR A 232 5.41 -8.98 -10.85
CA THR A 232 6.83 -9.35 -10.66
C THR A 232 7.21 -10.50 -11.59
N LEU A 233 6.36 -11.50 -11.66
CA LEU A 233 6.68 -12.65 -12.53
C LEU A 233 6.82 -12.21 -13.98
N ARG A 234 5.90 -11.36 -14.38
CA ARG A 234 5.98 -10.93 -15.80
C ARG A 234 7.21 -10.06 -16.06
N ILE A 235 7.47 -9.16 -15.16
CA ILE A 235 8.59 -8.22 -15.38
C ILE A 235 9.91 -8.99 -15.34
N LEU A 236 9.93 -10.11 -14.65
CA LEU A 236 11.21 -10.85 -14.55
C LEU A 236 11.29 -11.89 -15.67
N GLY A 237 10.27 -11.92 -16.50
CA GLY A 237 10.35 -12.76 -17.69
C GLY A 237 10.13 -14.24 -17.37
N VAL A 238 9.23 -14.53 -16.43
CA VAL A 238 8.98 -15.92 -16.01
C VAL A 238 8.16 -16.61 -17.11
N GLY A 239 8.50 -17.98 -17.37
CA GLY A 239 7.82 -18.76 -18.42
C GLY A 239 6.29 -18.76 -18.23
N GLU A 240 5.56 -19.03 -19.24
CA GLU A 240 4.07 -18.95 -19.26
C GLU A 240 3.46 -19.98 -18.31
N LYS A 241 4.10 -21.19 -18.30
CA LYS A 241 3.52 -22.23 -17.43
C LYS A 241 3.48 -21.79 -15.96
N ILE A 242 4.61 -21.22 -15.52
CA ILE A 242 4.67 -20.81 -14.09
C ILE A 242 3.79 -19.57 -13.87
N PHE A 243 3.84 -18.67 -14.81
CA PHE A 243 2.94 -17.50 -14.68
C PHE A 243 1.49 -17.96 -14.56
N ASN A 244 1.05 -18.90 -15.44
CA ASN A 244 -0.36 -19.36 -15.40
C ASN A 244 -0.68 -20.04 -14.07
N LEU A 245 0.30 -20.78 -13.58
CA LEU A 245 0.10 -21.35 -12.23
C LEU A 245 -0.16 -20.25 -11.19
N GLY A 246 0.77 -19.19 -11.21
CA GLY A 246 0.54 -18.07 -10.28
C GLY A 246 -0.86 -17.44 -10.46
N TYR A 247 -1.22 -17.25 -11.68
CA TYR A 247 -2.54 -16.65 -11.94
C TYR A 247 -3.66 -17.54 -11.40
N ARG A 248 -3.61 -18.81 -11.60
CA ARG A 248 -4.64 -19.74 -11.08
C ARG A 248 -4.70 -19.72 -9.55
N LEU A 249 -3.51 -19.70 -8.98
CA LEU A 249 -3.50 -19.62 -7.50
C LEU A 249 -4.24 -18.37 -7.01
N MET A 250 -3.98 -17.25 -7.70
CA MET A 250 -4.68 -16.01 -7.30
C MET A 250 -6.20 -16.16 -7.51
N GLN A 251 -6.64 -16.85 -8.57
CA GLN A 251 -8.08 -16.99 -8.88
C GLN A 251 -8.78 -17.85 -7.82
N ILE A 252 -7.98 -18.69 -7.29
CA ILE A 252 -8.56 -19.58 -6.26
C ILE A 252 -8.48 -18.91 -4.88
N ALA A 253 -7.34 -18.33 -4.60
CA ALA A 253 -7.08 -17.83 -3.23
C ALA A 253 -8.00 -16.66 -2.89
N LEU A 254 -8.22 -15.76 -3.82
CA LEU A 254 -8.93 -14.50 -3.47
C LEU A 254 -10.41 -14.76 -3.18
N PRO A 255 -11.09 -15.52 -3.99
CA PRO A 255 -12.50 -15.79 -3.63
C PRO A 255 -12.62 -16.58 -2.33
N LEU A 256 -11.76 -17.58 -2.17
CA LEU A 256 -11.82 -18.36 -0.91
C LEU A 256 -11.54 -17.48 0.31
N LEU A 257 -10.61 -16.59 0.05
CA LEU A 257 -10.33 -15.66 1.18
C LEU A 257 -11.58 -14.83 1.50
N LEU A 258 -12.23 -14.30 0.52
CA LEU A 258 -13.44 -13.51 0.78
C LEU A 258 -14.50 -14.35 1.51
N VAL A 259 -14.72 -15.55 0.98
CA VAL A 259 -15.73 -16.41 1.64
C VAL A 259 -15.30 -16.73 3.07
N GLY A 260 -14.05 -17.09 3.26
CA GLY A 260 -13.52 -17.35 4.61
C GLY A 260 -13.72 -16.17 5.56
N LEU A 261 -13.42 -14.98 5.03
CA LEU A 261 -13.54 -13.80 5.91
C LEU A 261 -15.02 -13.51 6.21
N LEU A 262 -15.87 -13.76 5.24
CA LEU A 262 -17.31 -13.59 5.52
C LEU A 262 -17.78 -14.60 6.57
N ALA A 263 -17.31 -15.87 6.39
CA ALA A 263 -17.67 -16.90 7.38
C ALA A 263 -17.14 -16.55 8.78
N PHE A 264 -15.92 -16.02 8.80
CA PHE A 264 -15.33 -15.63 10.09
C PHE A 264 -16.09 -14.45 10.71
N THR A 265 -16.44 -13.52 9.87
CA THR A 265 -17.02 -12.27 10.41
C THR A 265 -18.50 -12.49 10.78
N PHE A 266 -19.21 -13.17 9.95
CA PHE A 266 -20.67 -13.25 10.20
C PHE A 266 -21.04 -14.63 10.77
N GLY A 267 -20.23 -15.56 10.52
CA GLY A 267 -20.55 -16.95 10.93
C GLY A 267 -19.93 -17.31 12.27
N GLY A 268 -19.09 -16.39 12.79
CA GLY A 268 -18.49 -16.62 14.14
C GLY A 268 -17.52 -17.80 14.13
N PHE A 269 -17.05 -18.23 12.89
CA PHE A 269 -16.10 -19.37 12.82
C PHE A 269 -14.70 -18.93 13.26
N HIS A 270 -13.85 -19.95 13.56
CA HIS A 270 -12.45 -19.67 13.93
C HIS A 270 -11.67 -19.11 12.74
N SER A 271 -10.58 -18.33 13.00
CA SER A 271 -9.81 -17.58 11.99
C SER A 271 -9.18 -18.51 10.94
N ILE A 272 -9.25 -19.85 11.20
CA ILE A 272 -8.61 -20.78 10.24
C ILE A 272 -9.33 -20.71 8.89
N VAL A 273 -10.59 -20.38 8.95
CA VAL A 273 -11.40 -20.41 7.71
C VAL A 273 -10.90 -19.34 6.74
N TRP A 274 -10.26 -18.34 7.21
CA TRP A 274 -9.76 -17.37 6.20
C TRP A 274 -8.22 -17.42 6.16
N VAL A 275 -7.54 -17.92 7.18
CA VAL A 275 -6.06 -18.01 7.19
C VAL A 275 -5.62 -19.10 6.21
N ALA A 276 -6.33 -20.24 6.18
CA ALA A 276 -5.95 -21.33 5.25
C ALA A 276 -5.98 -20.85 3.80
N PRO A 277 -7.08 -20.24 3.36
CA PRO A 277 -7.10 -19.74 1.98
C PRO A 277 -6.02 -18.66 1.76
N ALA A 278 -5.80 -17.82 2.72
CA ALA A 278 -4.67 -16.87 2.61
C ALA A 278 -3.34 -17.61 2.42
N GLY A 279 -3.21 -18.87 3.03
CA GLY A 279 -2.02 -19.73 2.83
C GLY A 279 -1.78 -20.05 1.35
N ILE A 280 -2.86 -20.23 0.60
CA ILE A 280 -2.70 -20.50 -0.85
C ILE A 280 -2.08 -19.28 -1.55
N TYR A 281 -2.45 -18.10 -1.20
CA TYR A 281 -1.77 -16.89 -1.70
C TYR A 281 -0.28 -16.93 -1.36
N TYR A 282 0.10 -17.48 -0.20
CA TYR A 282 1.53 -17.54 0.18
C TYR A 282 2.34 -18.33 -0.85
N LEU A 283 1.67 -19.30 -1.41
CA LEU A 283 2.39 -20.02 -2.47
C LEU A 283 2.75 -19.10 -3.63
N LEU A 284 1.80 -18.21 -3.93
CA LEU A 284 2.11 -17.21 -4.98
C LEU A 284 3.32 -16.35 -4.60
N LEU A 285 3.38 -15.98 -3.39
CA LEU A 285 4.54 -15.21 -2.92
C LEU A 285 5.84 -16.01 -3.07
N LEU A 286 5.80 -17.29 -2.75
CA LEU A 286 7.02 -18.11 -2.85
C LEU A 286 7.42 -18.30 -4.31
N ILE A 287 6.41 -18.37 -5.14
CA ILE A 287 6.75 -18.47 -6.57
C ILE A 287 7.44 -17.16 -7.02
N ALA A 288 6.87 -16.04 -6.64
CA ALA A 288 7.52 -14.75 -6.99
C ALA A 288 8.94 -14.67 -6.42
N LEU A 289 9.09 -15.11 -5.15
CA LEU A 289 10.44 -15.11 -4.55
C LEU A 289 11.38 -16.01 -5.36
N SER A 290 10.90 -17.21 -5.74
CA SER A 290 11.76 -18.12 -6.50
C SER A 290 12.16 -17.49 -7.84
N ALA A 291 11.20 -16.78 -8.40
CA ALA A 291 11.53 -16.08 -9.67
C ALA A 291 12.61 -15.02 -9.45
N CYS A 292 12.56 -14.35 -8.33
CA CYS A 292 13.58 -13.30 -8.05
C CYS A 292 14.98 -13.92 -7.91
N ILE A 293 15.05 -15.18 -7.48
CA ILE A 293 16.40 -15.78 -7.28
C ILE A 293 16.80 -16.54 -8.56
N GLY A 294 15.89 -16.43 -9.56
CA GLY A 294 16.35 -16.86 -10.91
C GLY A 294 15.74 -18.21 -11.28
N PHE A 295 14.78 -18.63 -10.39
CA PHE A 295 14.19 -19.95 -10.66
C PHE A 295 12.97 -19.77 -11.57
N PHE A 296 12.98 -20.03 -12.87
CA PHE A 296 11.78 -20.11 -13.73
C PHE A 296 11.90 -19.12 -14.89
N ILE A 297 13.16 -18.62 -15.06
CA ILE A 297 13.31 -17.64 -16.16
C ILE A 297 13.19 -18.39 -17.50
N ALA A 298 12.22 -17.81 -18.37
CA ALA A 298 11.98 -18.48 -19.67
C ALA A 298 13.28 -18.63 -20.47
N ARG A 299 13.45 -19.83 -21.10
CA ARG A 299 14.60 -20.18 -21.95
C ARG A 299 14.76 -19.20 -23.11
N GLY A 300 16.03 -18.51 -23.25
CA GLY A 300 16.28 -17.66 -24.44
C GLY A 300 16.07 -16.17 -24.11
N ARG A 301 15.54 -15.88 -22.90
CA ARG A 301 15.53 -14.47 -22.46
C ARG A 301 16.83 -14.13 -21.71
N THR A 302 17.62 -13.19 -22.47
CA THR A 302 18.83 -12.72 -21.73
C THR A 302 18.51 -12.51 -20.25
N ASP A 303 18.96 -13.55 -19.47
CA ASP A 303 18.97 -13.29 -18.02
C ASP A 303 19.62 -11.92 -17.71
N PRO A 304 18.89 -10.90 -17.86
CA PRO A 304 19.75 -9.78 -17.43
C PRO A 304 20.48 -10.10 -16.12
N THR A 305 20.50 -11.53 -15.57
CA THR A 305 20.67 -12.20 -14.27
C THR A 305 22.03 -11.87 -13.67
N HIS A 306 22.10 -10.44 -13.18
CA HIS A 306 22.69 -10.08 -11.88
C HIS A 306 22.50 -8.58 -11.62
N THR A 307 21.27 -8.06 -11.91
CA THR A 307 21.23 -6.59 -11.67
C THR A 307 20.88 -6.32 -10.20
N PRO A 308 21.65 -5.66 -9.49
CA PRO A 308 21.42 -5.22 -8.09
C PRO A 308 19.93 -5.04 -7.79
N LEU A 309 19.04 -4.85 -8.78
CA LEU A 309 17.61 -4.62 -8.49
C LEU A 309 16.88 -5.94 -8.25
N ARG A 310 17.27 -6.96 -9.00
CA ARG A 310 16.63 -8.28 -8.74
C ARG A 310 17.00 -8.79 -7.34
N THR A 311 18.33 -8.66 -7.01
CA THR A 311 18.72 -9.06 -5.66
C THR A 311 17.92 -8.28 -4.60
N ALA A 312 17.83 -7.02 -4.87
CA ALA A 312 17.06 -6.20 -3.91
C ALA A 312 15.60 -6.68 -3.81
N LEU A 313 15.04 -7.08 -4.99
CA LEU A 313 13.65 -7.60 -4.97
C LEU A 313 13.58 -8.88 -4.15
N ALA A 314 14.55 -9.75 -4.35
CA ALA A 314 14.56 -11.02 -3.60
C ALA A 314 14.60 -10.76 -2.08
N VAL A 315 15.44 -9.78 -1.71
CA VAL A 315 15.54 -9.49 -0.25
C VAL A 315 14.18 -9.04 0.28
N CYS A 316 13.50 -8.20 -0.49
CA CYS A 316 12.18 -7.72 0.00
C CYS A 316 11.18 -8.89 0.08
N PHE A 317 11.19 -9.79 -0.91
CA PHE A 317 10.22 -10.92 -0.87
C PHE A 317 10.57 -11.90 0.25
N VAL A 318 11.86 -12.05 0.52
CA VAL A 318 12.21 -12.88 1.68
C VAL A 318 11.59 -12.29 2.96
N GLY A 319 11.77 -10.95 3.10
CA GLY A 319 11.11 -10.33 4.27
C GLY A 319 9.62 -10.68 4.34
N LEU A 320 8.95 -10.57 3.13
CA LEU A 320 7.49 -10.88 3.14
C LEU A 320 7.25 -12.35 3.45
N ALA A 321 8.10 -13.27 2.98
CA ALA A 321 7.93 -14.73 3.22
C ALA A 321 8.12 -15.06 4.71
N ILE A 322 8.77 -14.14 5.40
CA ILE A 322 8.93 -14.36 6.85
C ILE A 322 7.72 -13.77 7.59
N LEU A 323 7.30 -12.59 7.15
CA LEU A 323 6.26 -11.85 7.92
C LEU A 323 4.90 -12.52 7.75
N VAL A 324 4.66 -13.03 6.60
CA VAL A 324 3.31 -13.58 6.32
C VAL A 324 3.06 -14.81 7.19
N PRO A 325 3.95 -15.78 7.25
CA PRO A 325 3.69 -16.95 8.12
C PRO A 325 3.62 -16.55 9.60
N VAL A 326 4.41 -15.60 9.98
CA VAL A 326 4.33 -15.13 11.38
C VAL A 326 2.92 -14.59 11.67
N GLY A 327 2.39 -13.81 10.68
CA GLY A 327 1.01 -13.32 10.85
C GLY A 327 0.01 -14.46 10.96
N ALA A 328 0.17 -15.44 10.12
CA ALA A 328 -0.76 -16.60 10.15
C ALA A 328 -0.64 -17.38 11.47
N TYR A 329 0.61 -17.61 11.83
CA TYR A 329 0.82 -18.31 13.11
C TYR A 329 0.14 -17.56 14.27
N ILE A 330 0.28 -16.26 14.26
CA ILE A 330 -0.33 -15.49 15.37
C ILE A 330 -1.85 -15.59 15.30
N ALA A 331 -2.37 -15.55 14.12
CA ALA A 331 -3.84 -15.61 13.98
C ALA A 331 -4.37 -16.98 14.43
N LEU A 332 -3.55 -18.05 14.27
CA LEU A 332 -4.05 -19.41 14.55
C LEU A 332 -3.81 -19.77 16.01
N VAL A 333 -2.76 -19.39 16.60
CA VAL A 333 -2.37 -19.86 17.95
C VAL A 333 -3.13 -19.05 19.01
N TRP A 334 -3.76 -17.90 18.61
CA TRP A 334 -4.39 -17.07 19.65
C TRP A 334 -5.90 -17.00 19.39
N ASP A 335 -6.80 -17.10 20.53
CA ASP A 335 -8.27 -17.20 20.46
C ASP A 335 -8.87 -16.00 19.70
N THR A 336 -8.74 -16.09 18.33
CA THR A 336 -9.36 -14.96 17.57
C THR A 336 -10.83 -15.29 17.30
N ASN A 337 -11.77 -14.44 17.89
CA ASN A 337 -13.18 -14.47 17.46
C ASN A 337 -13.60 -13.12 16.86
N PRO A 338 -14.65 -13.16 16.05
CA PRO A 338 -15.06 -12.01 15.24
C PRO A 338 -15.16 -10.72 16.08
N ASN A 339 -15.23 -10.81 17.39
CA ASN A 339 -15.33 -9.60 18.25
C ASN A 339 -13.97 -9.24 18.85
N ILE A 340 -13.02 -10.22 18.64
CA ILE A 340 -11.63 -9.97 19.10
C ILE A 340 -10.68 -10.21 17.92
N THR A 341 -10.42 -9.12 17.13
CA THR A 341 -9.46 -9.29 16.01
C THR A 341 -8.02 -9.13 16.53
N VAL A 342 -7.47 -10.21 17.06
CA VAL A 342 -6.11 -10.32 17.63
C VAL A 342 -5.28 -9.06 17.31
N THR A 343 -5.33 -8.00 18.16
CA THR A 343 -4.07 -7.27 18.46
C THR A 343 -3.51 -7.78 19.79
N TYR A 344 -3.00 -8.98 19.89
CA TYR A 344 -2.13 -9.72 20.83
C TYR A 344 -2.55 -9.49 22.27
N LYS A 345 -2.30 -10.70 23.30
CA LYS A 345 -2.42 -10.86 24.77
C LYS A 345 -1.03 -10.76 25.43
N GLN A 346 -0.47 -9.63 26.24
CA GLN A 346 0.71 -9.39 27.14
C GLN A 346 0.75 -10.42 28.26
N PRO A 347 1.92 -11.14 28.56
CA PRO A 347 2.04 -12.01 29.74
C PRO A 347 1.87 -11.21 31.05
N ALA A 348 0.99 -11.72 31.97
CA ALA A 348 0.62 -11.13 33.27
C ALA A 348 1.86 -10.71 34.07
N GLY A 349 1.99 -9.23 34.47
CA GLY A 349 2.98 -8.87 35.51
C GLY A 349 4.20 -8.16 34.90
N GLU A 350 4.29 -7.79 33.58
CA GLU A 350 5.45 -7.04 33.03
C GLU A 350 4.98 -5.64 32.55
N PRO A 351 5.74 -4.47 33.17
CA PRO A 351 5.38 -3.10 32.79
C PRO A 351 5.72 -2.82 31.30
N TYR A 352 4.77 -2.12 30.65
CA TYR A 352 4.78 -1.59 29.27
C TYR A 352 6.14 -1.00 28.91
N PRO A 353 6.85 -1.41 27.73
CA PRO A 353 7.95 -0.51 27.36
C PRO A 353 7.52 0.49 26.29
N GLY A 354 6.61 1.51 26.62
CA GLY A 354 6.43 2.63 25.67
C GLY A 354 5.35 3.59 26.18
N PRO A 355 5.26 4.95 25.71
CA PRO A 355 4.58 6.12 26.29
C PRO A 355 3.06 6.07 26.02
N TYR A 356 2.24 4.95 26.06
CA TYR A 356 0.83 5.04 25.67
C TYR A 356 -0.04 4.99 26.94
N PRO A 357 -1.01 5.89 27.11
CA PRO A 357 -1.90 5.93 28.28
C PRO A 357 -2.98 4.83 28.21
N LYS A 358 -3.35 4.13 29.22
CA LYS A 358 -4.29 3.04 29.58
C LYS A 358 -5.70 3.30 29.04
N GLN A 359 -6.00 4.44 28.33
CA GLN A 359 -7.44 4.73 28.17
C GLN A 359 -7.75 4.97 26.69
N TYR A 360 -7.12 4.43 25.69
CA TYR A 360 -7.61 4.67 24.30
C TYR A 360 -8.38 3.43 23.82
N MET A 361 -9.71 3.59 23.66
CA MET A 361 -10.75 2.64 23.20
C MET A 361 -10.77 2.59 21.66
N GLY A 362 -9.94 1.57 21.16
CA GLY A 362 -10.16 1.02 19.80
C GLY A 362 -8.82 0.86 19.06
N THR A 363 -7.62 0.88 19.82
CA THR A 363 -6.26 0.53 19.36
C THR A 363 -5.30 0.51 20.55
N ALA A 364 -5.95 0.77 21.84
CA ALA A 364 -5.06 0.75 23.02
C ALA A 364 -4.87 -0.70 23.50
N PRO A 365 -3.57 -1.09 23.48
CA PRO A 365 -3.23 -2.45 23.92
C PRO A 365 -3.88 -2.79 25.27
N VAL A 366 -4.61 -3.73 25.42
CA VAL A 366 -5.11 -4.30 26.69
C VAL A 366 -3.92 -4.74 27.56
N VAL A 367 -3.81 -4.14 28.81
CA VAL A 367 -2.83 -4.58 29.83
C VAL A 367 -2.69 -6.11 29.81
N GLY A 368 -1.41 -6.66 29.44
CA GLY A 368 -1.29 -8.14 29.36
C GLY A 368 -1.21 -8.63 27.91
N THR A 369 -0.95 -7.56 26.84
CA THR A 369 -0.96 -8.03 25.43
C THR A 369 0.34 -7.61 24.75
N PRO A 370 1.17 -8.56 24.01
CA PRO A 370 2.38 -8.17 23.27
C PRO A 370 2.05 -7.31 22.04
N ARG A 371 2.82 -6.01 21.99
CA ARG A 371 2.76 -5.21 20.73
C ARG A 371 4.09 -5.35 19.97
N GLY A 372 3.92 -5.50 18.51
CA GLY A 372 5.10 -5.26 17.63
C GLY A 372 5.04 -6.14 16.38
N LEU A 373 4.01 -7.12 16.40
CA LEU A 373 3.91 -7.92 15.15
C LEU A 373 2.55 -7.71 14.49
N GLU A 374 1.65 -6.90 15.28
CA GLU A 374 0.31 -6.54 14.80
C GLU A 374 0.35 -6.01 13.35
N ASN A 375 1.64 -5.73 12.94
CA ASN A 375 1.84 -5.21 11.57
C ASN A 375 2.61 -6.23 10.70
N ALA A 376 2.89 -7.41 11.31
CA ALA A 376 3.73 -8.42 10.61
C ALA A 376 2.86 -9.26 9.68
N HIS A 377 1.42 -8.96 9.74
CA HIS A 377 0.54 -9.57 8.74
C HIS A 377 0.17 -8.52 7.67
N LEU A 378 0.61 -8.72 6.44
CA LEU A 378 0.12 -7.97 5.26
C LEU A 378 -0.64 -6.72 5.67
N SER A 379 -0.48 -6.16 6.98
CA SER A 379 -1.06 -4.93 7.55
C SER A 379 -0.54 -3.68 6.82
N PRO A 380 -1.36 -2.66 6.77
CA PRO A 380 -1.42 -1.34 6.16
C PRO A 380 -0.10 -0.56 6.40
N GLY A 381 1.11 -1.27 6.57
CA GLY A 381 2.44 -0.68 6.83
C GLY A 381 3.56 -1.56 6.24
N SER A 382 3.25 -2.51 5.15
CA SER A 382 4.52 -3.26 4.91
C SER A 382 5.33 -2.55 3.82
N TRP A 383 5.97 -1.54 4.16
CA TRP A 383 6.98 -0.89 3.31
C TRP A 383 7.60 -1.88 2.32
N PHE A 384 7.42 -3.14 2.66
CA PHE A 384 8.00 -4.09 1.67
C PHE A 384 7.25 -4.03 0.34
N HIS A 385 5.91 -3.86 0.37
CA HIS A 385 5.17 -3.74 -0.91
C HIS A 385 5.50 -2.42 -1.62
N VAL A 386 5.67 -1.39 -0.83
CA VAL A 386 6.12 -0.12 -1.47
C VAL A 386 7.49 -0.32 -2.12
N ALA A 387 8.36 -0.97 -1.39
CA ALA A 387 9.74 -1.15 -1.92
C ALA A 387 9.71 -2.02 -3.19
N ILE A 388 8.88 -3.05 -3.13
CA ILE A 388 8.86 -3.96 -4.28
C ILE A 388 8.31 -3.21 -5.51
N THR A 389 7.29 -2.45 -5.30
CA THR A 389 6.72 -1.72 -6.46
C THR A 389 7.72 -0.70 -7.01
N TRP A 390 8.50 0.00 -6.14
CA TRP A 390 9.56 0.92 -6.64
C TRP A 390 10.58 0.16 -7.47
N LEU A 391 10.97 -0.96 -6.87
CA LEU A 391 12.03 -1.71 -7.57
C LEU A 391 11.52 -2.24 -8.93
N LEU A 392 10.20 -2.59 -8.97
CA LEU A 392 9.67 -3.04 -10.28
C LEU A 392 9.69 -1.88 -11.28
N ILE A 393 9.34 -0.68 -10.81
CA ILE A 393 9.36 0.47 -11.73
C ILE A 393 10.80 0.72 -12.21
N LEU A 394 11.76 0.57 -11.27
CA LEU A 394 13.15 0.82 -11.70
C LEU A 394 13.60 -0.25 -12.71
N ILE A 395 13.08 -1.46 -12.53
CA ILE A 395 13.45 -2.51 -13.51
C ILE A 395 12.80 -2.19 -14.85
N LEU A 396 11.63 -1.66 -14.79
CA LEU A 396 10.88 -1.39 -16.04
C LEU A 396 11.47 -0.21 -16.81
N VAL A 397 11.84 0.80 -16.06
CA VAL A 397 12.13 2.02 -16.85
C VAL A 397 13.40 2.67 -16.30
N GLY A 398 14.12 2.04 -15.38
CA GLY A 398 15.32 2.60 -14.71
C GLY A 398 16.41 2.96 -15.73
N ASN A 399 16.58 2.03 -16.67
CA ASN A 399 17.65 2.31 -17.66
C ASN A 399 17.31 3.53 -18.52
N GLN A 400 16.02 3.60 -18.97
CA GLN A 400 15.63 4.79 -19.75
C GLN A 400 15.77 6.07 -18.93
N LEU A 401 15.52 5.94 -17.65
CA LEU A 401 15.50 7.16 -16.80
C LEU A 401 16.92 7.54 -16.38
N PHE A 402 17.79 6.60 -16.06
CA PHE A 402 19.04 6.98 -15.35
C PHE A 402 20.22 6.83 -16.30
N THR A 403 20.10 6.08 -17.28
CA THR A 403 21.21 6.01 -18.26
C THR A 403 20.86 6.84 -19.51
N GLY A 404 19.64 6.84 -19.86
CA GLY A 404 19.22 7.52 -21.11
C GLY A 404 18.95 9.01 -20.87
N LEU A 405 18.26 9.32 -19.82
CA LEU A 405 17.78 10.72 -19.69
C LEU A 405 18.68 11.50 -18.73
N ILE A 406 19.00 10.96 -17.59
CA ILE A 406 19.69 11.74 -16.54
C ILE A 406 21.18 11.43 -16.58
N ASN A 407 21.59 10.32 -17.24
CA ASN A 407 22.99 9.88 -17.39
C ASN A 407 23.68 9.72 -16.03
N LYS A 408 23.01 9.08 -15.13
CA LYS A 408 23.61 8.72 -13.83
C LYS A 408 23.30 7.26 -13.50
N PRO A 409 23.97 6.31 -14.04
CA PRO A 409 23.68 4.87 -13.90
C PRO A 409 23.94 4.38 -12.47
N GLY A 410 24.85 5.12 -11.68
CA GLY A 410 25.18 4.74 -10.28
C GLY A 410 23.95 4.81 -9.37
N MET A 411 22.94 5.54 -9.79
CA MET A 411 21.76 5.72 -8.92
C MET A 411 20.94 4.42 -8.83
N ILE A 412 21.03 3.62 -9.89
CA ILE A 412 20.29 2.34 -9.83
C ILE A 412 20.87 1.45 -8.72
N TYR A 413 22.22 1.51 -8.59
CA TYR A 413 22.83 0.68 -7.52
C TYR A 413 22.50 1.25 -6.14
N LEU A 414 22.57 2.54 -6.06
CA LEU A 414 22.22 3.16 -4.76
C LEU A 414 20.81 2.75 -4.32
N TYR A 415 19.87 2.75 -5.31
CA TYR A 415 18.47 2.42 -4.91
C TYR A 415 18.32 0.93 -4.67
N ALA A 416 19.03 0.17 -5.39
CA ALA A 416 18.97 -1.30 -5.16
C ALA A 416 19.42 -1.65 -3.73
N VAL A 417 20.20 -0.78 -3.13
CA VAL A 417 20.71 -1.10 -1.77
C VAL A 417 19.81 -0.42 -0.73
N THR A 418 19.45 0.80 -1.00
CA THR A 418 18.84 1.59 0.10
C THR A 418 17.35 1.23 0.22
N ILE A 419 16.69 0.88 -0.89
CA ILE A 419 15.22 0.67 -0.83
C ILE A 419 14.90 -0.56 0.02
N PRO A 420 15.59 -1.68 -0.10
CA PRO A 420 15.24 -2.84 0.73
C PRO A 420 15.66 -2.65 2.19
N MET A 421 16.67 -1.84 2.48
CA MET A 421 17.15 -1.67 3.86
C MET A 421 16.08 -1.00 4.74
N ALA A 422 15.33 -0.10 4.10
CA ALA A 422 14.33 0.63 4.92
C ALA A 422 13.33 -0.33 5.56
N PRO A 423 12.70 -1.13 4.82
CA PRO A 423 11.71 -2.02 5.45
C PRO A 423 12.39 -3.12 6.28
N LEU A 424 13.64 -3.46 6.04
CA LEU A 424 14.35 -4.47 6.88
C LEU A 424 14.64 -3.91 8.27
N PHE A 425 15.04 -2.66 8.27
CA PHE A 425 15.30 -2.06 9.59
C PHE A 425 14.00 -1.98 10.40
N ASN A 426 12.92 -1.65 9.63
CA ASN A 426 11.64 -1.61 10.36
C ASN A 426 11.24 -3.00 10.88
N MET A 427 11.35 -4.00 10.03
CA MET A 427 11.06 -5.38 10.44
C MET A 427 11.95 -5.81 11.62
N LEU A 428 13.25 -5.61 11.55
CA LEU A 428 14.16 -5.97 12.66
C LEU A 428 13.79 -5.24 13.95
N GLY A 429 13.50 -3.96 13.79
CA GLY A 429 13.08 -3.19 14.99
C GLY A 429 11.86 -3.83 15.65
N ARG A 430 10.97 -4.29 14.86
CA ARG A 430 9.74 -4.87 15.43
C ARG A 430 10.03 -6.21 16.11
N PHE A 431 10.85 -6.98 15.47
CA PHE A 431 11.18 -8.28 16.09
C PHE A 431 11.97 -8.10 17.40
N LEU A 432 12.92 -7.19 17.34
CA LEU A 432 13.71 -6.94 18.58
C LEU A 432 12.80 -6.43 19.71
N ALA A 433 11.85 -5.56 19.28
CA ALA A 433 10.88 -5.11 20.31
C ALA A 433 10.08 -6.30 20.85
N TRP A 434 9.72 -7.12 19.94
CA TRP A 434 8.96 -8.31 20.38
C TRP A 434 9.80 -9.19 21.32
N LEU A 435 11.01 -9.26 21.16
CA LEU A 435 11.87 -10.13 22.00
C LEU A 435 12.23 -9.40 23.30
N GLY A 436 11.66 -8.17 23.55
CA GLY A 436 11.83 -7.49 24.85
C GLY A 436 13.21 -6.85 25.00
N ILE A 437 13.94 -6.63 23.84
CA ILE A 437 15.26 -5.96 23.89
C ILE A 437 15.04 -4.44 24.05
N PRO A 438 15.56 -3.89 25.28
CA PRO A 438 15.37 -2.46 25.60
C PRO A 438 15.87 -1.56 24.47
N ASN A 439 14.89 -0.62 23.85
CA ASN A 439 15.21 0.38 22.81
C ASN A 439 15.17 -0.24 21.41
N GLY A 440 14.79 -1.54 21.19
CA GLY A 440 14.86 -2.37 19.97
C GLY A 440 14.07 -1.74 18.81
N ILE A 441 12.95 -1.07 19.02
CA ILE A 441 12.14 -0.41 17.97
C ILE A 441 12.56 1.06 17.85
N GLY A 442 12.97 1.65 18.99
CA GLY A 442 13.29 3.09 19.04
C GLY A 442 14.61 3.42 18.34
N ALA A 443 15.73 2.54 18.36
CA ALA A 443 17.08 2.81 17.80
C ALA A 443 17.11 2.40 16.31
N LEU A 444 16.37 1.38 15.87
CA LEU A 444 16.37 0.89 14.48
C LEU A 444 15.24 1.55 13.68
N TRP A 445 14.15 1.99 14.37
CA TRP A 445 13.16 2.94 13.82
C TRP A 445 13.82 4.28 13.48
N PHE A 446 14.97 4.79 14.20
CA PHE A 446 15.74 6.03 13.95
C PHE A 446 16.75 5.81 12.81
N ALA A 447 16.84 4.57 12.33
CA ALA A 447 17.76 4.32 11.18
C ALA A 447 16.94 4.02 9.92
N GLY A 448 15.72 3.38 9.95
CA GLY A 448 14.89 2.97 8.80
C GLY A 448 14.11 4.15 8.21
N HIS A 449 13.66 5.16 8.96
CA HIS A 449 12.80 6.28 8.50
C HIS A 449 13.64 7.32 7.73
N PRO A 450 14.89 7.53 8.16
CA PRO A 450 15.72 8.43 7.34
C PRO A 450 16.01 7.83 5.96
N LEU A 451 16.25 6.51 5.98
CA LEU A 451 16.49 5.90 4.66
C LEU A 451 15.23 5.97 3.78
N LYS A 452 14.07 5.80 4.44
CA LYS A 452 12.82 5.99 3.68
C LYS A 452 12.72 7.42 3.13
N GLY A 453 13.02 8.36 4.07
CA GLY A 453 13.02 9.79 3.64
C GLY A 453 14.00 10.03 2.50
N PHE A 454 15.21 9.44 2.68
CA PHE A 454 16.20 9.65 1.62
C PHE A 454 15.69 9.12 0.28
N ASN A 455 15.15 7.85 0.24
CA ASN A 455 14.67 7.27 -1.04
C ASN A 455 13.53 8.09 -1.62
N LEU A 456 12.65 8.54 -0.78
CA LEU A 456 11.51 9.34 -1.25
C LEU A 456 11.99 10.67 -1.87
N ILE A 457 12.80 11.37 -1.14
CA ILE A 457 13.22 12.71 -1.62
C ILE A 457 14.06 12.55 -2.89
N SER A 458 14.91 11.58 -2.80
CA SER A 458 15.80 11.43 -3.98
C SER A 458 14.97 11.02 -5.22
N LEU A 459 14.06 10.07 -5.15
CA LEU A 459 13.25 9.66 -6.33
C LEU A 459 12.33 10.81 -6.76
N PHE A 460 11.87 11.59 -5.79
CA PHE A 460 11.06 12.78 -6.16
C PHE A 460 11.88 13.76 -6.99
N ILE A 461 13.06 14.05 -6.58
CA ILE A 461 13.91 15.00 -7.33
C ILE A 461 14.21 14.44 -8.72
N VAL A 462 14.47 13.16 -8.72
CA VAL A 462 14.78 12.56 -10.04
C VAL A 462 13.56 12.66 -10.95
N ALA A 463 12.45 12.36 -10.46
CA ALA A 463 11.24 12.46 -11.28
C ALA A 463 11.01 13.89 -11.78
N LEU A 464 11.24 14.89 -10.94
CA LEU A 464 11.04 16.28 -11.38
C LEU A 464 12.07 16.68 -12.44
N ILE A 465 13.29 16.23 -12.22
CA ILE A 465 14.33 16.55 -13.23
C ILE A 465 13.92 15.91 -14.57
N ALA A 466 13.44 14.67 -14.46
CA ALA A 466 13.03 14.01 -15.71
C ALA A 466 11.90 14.80 -16.40
N ILE A 467 10.97 15.21 -15.63
CA ILE A 467 9.85 16.00 -16.21
C ILE A 467 10.40 17.29 -16.83
N TYR A 468 11.26 17.93 -16.13
CA TYR A 468 11.84 19.18 -16.65
C TYR A 468 12.57 18.94 -17.98
N ILE A 469 13.45 17.97 -18.03
CA ILE A 469 14.23 17.72 -19.26
C ILE A 469 13.26 17.43 -20.41
N LEU A 470 12.23 16.60 -20.12
CA LEU A 470 11.30 16.24 -21.19
C LEU A 470 10.50 17.45 -21.65
N SER A 471 10.27 18.38 -20.74
CA SER A 471 9.53 19.59 -21.15
C SER A 471 10.38 20.51 -22.04
N LYS A 472 11.71 20.50 -21.97
CA LYS A 472 12.61 21.40 -22.76
C LYS A 472 12.95 20.77 -24.11
N LYS A 473 13.09 19.53 -24.23
CA LYS A 473 13.45 18.84 -25.49
C LYS A 473 12.36 19.06 -26.54
N HIS A 474 11.37 19.60 -26.30
CA HIS A 474 10.30 19.81 -27.31
C HIS A 474 10.19 21.29 -27.66
N HIS A 475 10.71 22.27 -26.81
CA HIS A 475 10.78 23.67 -27.25
C HIS A 475 11.93 23.91 -28.22
N SER A 476 12.79 22.90 -28.40
CA SER A 476 13.95 23.03 -29.31
C SER A 476 13.73 22.21 -30.58
N GLU A 477 12.46 21.61 -30.78
CA GLU A 477 12.06 21.11 -32.11
C GLU A 477 10.90 21.94 -32.69
#